data_AF-A0A2D2AUY9-F1
#
_entry.id   AF-A0A2D2AUY9-F1
#
_cell.length_a   1.000
_cell.length_b   1.000
_cell.length_c   1.000
_cell.angle_alpha   90.00
_cell.angle_beta   90.00
_cell.angle_gamma   90.00
#
_symmetry.space_group_name_H-M   'P 1'
#
loop_
_entity.id
_entity.type
_entity.pdbx_description
1 polymer ?
#
loop_
_entity_poly.entity_id
_entity_poly.type
_entity_poly.pdbx_seq_one_letter_code
_entity_poly.pdbx_strand_id
1 'polypeptide(L)'
;MRPYAEAATVKLFTRTFEPQPLRTDKQGFSEGRALTPAEREAIESKISLATWNGAPVMVGCCLPHHFLRYYDKAGRQIGEIAICFCCACIYGRPEPPGVAGNTALDFDPEALKAVMKGMGVRTDFGCEPAAADSPGA
;
A
#
# COMPACT_ATOMS: atom_id res chain seq x y z
N MET A 1 -7.57 -8.39 -7.73
CA MET A 1 -6.60 -9.11 -8.62
C MET A 1 -5.61 -9.90 -7.77
N ARG A 2 -4.74 -10.75 -8.33
CA ARG A 2 -3.68 -11.43 -7.55
C ARG A 2 -2.29 -10.96 -8.01
N PRO A 3 -1.68 -9.93 -7.39
CA PRO A 3 -0.51 -9.23 -7.95
C PRO A 3 0.75 -10.08 -8.09
N TYR A 4 0.98 -11.05 -7.21
CA TYR A 4 2.08 -12.01 -7.33
C TYR A 4 1.52 -13.38 -6.97
N ALA A 5 0.89 -14.04 -7.95
CA ALA A 5 0.10 -15.26 -7.75
C ALA A 5 0.94 -16.44 -7.26
N GLU A 6 2.22 -16.46 -7.62
CA GLU A 6 3.22 -17.44 -7.23
C GLU A 6 3.74 -17.26 -5.79
N ALA A 7 3.40 -16.16 -5.12
CA ALA A 7 3.80 -15.92 -3.74
C ALA A 7 3.20 -16.99 -2.82
N ALA A 8 4.07 -17.67 -2.08
CA ALA A 8 3.70 -18.64 -1.05
C ALA A 8 3.29 -17.96 0.27
N THR A 9 3.85 -16.79 0.56
CA THR A 9 3.53 -16.02 1.76
C THR A 9 3.43 -14.53 1.42
N VAL A 10 2.48 -13.85 2.07
CA VAL A 10 2.36 -12.40 2.00
C VAL A 10 2.43 -11.86 3.43
N LYS A 11 3.26 -10.83 3.63
CA LYS A 11 3.37 -10.14 4.92
C LYS A 11 2.91 -8.70 4.77
N LEU A 12 2.09 -8.26 5.71
CA LEU A 12 1.67 -6.88 5.85
C LEU A 12 2.59 -6.13 6.82
N PHE A 13 3.25 -5.10 6.32
CA PHE A 13 4.05 -4.17 7.09
C PHE A 13 3.27 -2.86 7.20
N THR A 14 3.21 -2.30 8.40
CA THR A 14 2.54 -1.03 8.68
C THR A 14 3.50 -0.12 9.41
N ARG A 15 3.42 1.19 9.15
CA ARG A 15 4.21 2.16 9.88
C ARG A 15 3.91 2.06 11.39
N THR A 16 4.92 2.18 12.25
CA THR A 16 4.80 2.03 13.70
C THR A 16 5.02 3.34 14.48
N PHE A 17 5.48 4.43 13.83
CA PHE A 17 5.69 5.74 14.48
C PHE A 17 5.12 6.92 13.66
N GLU A 18 4.53 7.89 14.36
CA GLU A 18 4.19 9.26 13.91
C GLU A 18 5.33 10.27 14.25
N PRO A 19 5.38 11.45 13.59
CA PRO A 19 6.19 11.73 12.41
C PRO A 19 7.68 11.98 12.73
N GLN A 20 8.55 11.09 12.26
CA GLN A 20 9.96 11.38 11.98
C GLN A 20 10.15 11.49 10.46
N PRO A 21 11.13 12.26 9.97
CA PRO A 21 11.41 12.37 8.54
C PRO A 21 11.60 10.98 7.93
N LEU A 22 11.04 10.78 6.74
CA LEU A 22 10.99 9.51 6.01
C LEU A 22 12.39 8.91 5.90
N ARG A 23 12.71 7.95 6.77
CA ARG A 23 13.84 7.06 6.54
C ARG A 23 13.31 5.84 5.79
N THR A 24 13.95 5.55 4.67
CA THR A 24 13.64 4.42 3.79
C THR A 24 14.29 3.12 4.24
N ASP A 25 15.13 3.17 5.29
CA ASP A 25 15.54 1.98 6.01
C ASP A 25 14.36 1.48 6.85
N LYS A 26 14.33 0.19 7.16
CA LYS A 26 13.18 -0.50 7.78
C LYS A 26 12.79 0.03 9.18
N GLN A 27 13.39 1.12 9.65
CA GLN A 27 13.04 1.77 10.90
C GLN A 27 11.65 2.40 10.79
N GLY A 28 10.77 2.01 11.71
CA GLY A 28 9.43 2.56 11.82
C GLY A 28 8.37 1.84 11.01
N PHE A 29 8.61 0.59 10.61
CA PHE A 29 7.58 -0.36 10.21
C PHE A 29 7.51 -1.52 11.20
N SER A 30 6.37 -2.19 11.26
CA SER A 30 6.21 -3.44 12.00
C SER A 30 7.11 -4.54 11.41
N GLU A 31 7.37 -5.60 12.18
CA GLU A 31 8.16 -6.76 11.72
C GLU A 31 7.51 -7.55 10.55
N GLY A 32 6.33 -7.11 10.09
CA GLY A 32 5.56 -7.75 9.03
C GLY A 32 4.75 -8.91 9.56
N ARG A 33 3.43 -8.76 9.59
CA ARG A 33 2.50 -9.83 9.98
C ARG A 33 2.19 -10.71 8.77
N ALA A 34 2.43 -12.01 8.87
CA ALA A 34 1.99 -12.95 7.85
C ALA A 34 0.46 -12.95 7.74
N LEU A 35 -0.04 -12.85 6.51
CA LEU A 35 -1.46 -12.91 6.23
C LEU A 35 -1.91 -14.36 6.09
N THR A 36 -3.07 -14.67 6.66
CA THR A 36 -3.80 -15.89 6.34
C THR A 36 -4.29 -15.85 4.88
N PRO A 37 -4.65 -16.99 4.27
CA PRO A 37 -5.23 -17.01 2.93
C PRO A 37 -6.46 -16.11 2.78
N ALA A 38 -7.35 -16.11 3.79
CA ALA A 38 -8.56 -15.30 3.79
C ALA A 38 -8.26 -13.80 3.89
N GLU A 39 -7.31 -13.38 4.71
CA GLU A 39 -6.89 -11.97 4.80
C GLU A 39 -6.22 -11.50 3.53
N ARG A 40 -5.35 -12.33 2.94
CA ARG A 40 -4.73 -12.06 1.65
C ARG A 40 -5.81 -11.83 0.59
N GLU A 41 -6.77 -12.74 0.48
CA GLU A 41 -7.86 -12.62 -0.48
C GLU A 41 -8.73 -11.38 -0.24
N ALA A 42 -9.07 -11.10 1.02
CA ALA A 42 -9.86 -9.94 1.39
C ALA A 42 -9.18 -8.62 0.94
N ILE A 43 -7.86 -8.51 1.10
CA ILE A 43 -7.06 -7.36 0.66
C ILE A 43 -6.93 -7.32 -0.87
N GLU A 44 -6.46 -8.41 -1.48
CA GLU A 44 -6.17 -8.52 -2.91
C GLU A 44 -7.43 -8.34 -3.78
N SER A 45 -8.61 -8.67 -3.25
CA SER A 45 -9.90 -8.42 -3.90
C SER A 45 -10.23 -6.93 -4.07
N LYS A 46 -9.59 -6.04 -3.29
CA LYS A 46 -9.77 -4.58 -3.38
C LYS A 46 -8.76 -3.89 -4.27
N ILE A 47 -7.79 -4.64 -4.79
CA ILE A 47 -6.78 -4.16 -5.73
C ILE A 47 -7.25 -4.54 -7.14
N SER A 48 -7.19 -3.59 -8.06
CA SER A 48 -7.57 -3.74 -9.46
C SER A 48 -6.48 -3.18 -10.38
N LEU A 49 -6.67 -3.42 -11.68
CA LEU A 49 -5.95 -2.72 -12.73
C LEU A 49 -6.88 -1.67 -13.31
N ALA A 50 -6.40 -0.44 -13.43
CA ALA A 50 -7.11 0.66 -14.09
C ALA A 50 -6.34 1.10 -15.34
N THR A 51 -7.08 1.49 -16.37
CA THR A 51 -6.48 2.12 -17.55
C THR A 51 -6.27 3.60 -17.25
N TRP A 52 -5.02 4.03 -17.25
CA TRP A 52 -4.63 5.43 -17.21
C TRP A 52 -5.03 6.13 -18.51
N ASN A 53 -5.85 7.16 -18.39
CA ASN A 53 -6.37 7.93 -19.52
C ASN A 53 -5.48 9.14 -19.89
N GLY A 54 -4.29 9.27 -19.29
CA GLY A 54 -3.37 10.38 -19.56
C GLY A 54 -3.65 11.65 -18.75
N ALA A 55 -4.49 11.59 -17.72
CA ALA A 55 -4.62 12.69 -16.75
C ALA A 55 -3.23 13.03 -16.13
N PRO A 56 -3.02 14.24 -15.59
CA PRO A 56 -1.81 14.54 -14.85
C PRO A 56 -1.75 13.65 -13.59
N VAL A 57 -0.69 12.86 -13.43
CA VAL A 57 -0.40 12.22 -12.15
C VAL A 57 -0.04 13.35 -11.19
N MET A 58 -0.86 13.59 -10.18
CA MET A 58 -0.54 14.55 -9.12
C MET A 58 0.65 14.01 -8.31
N VAL A 59 1.86 14.35 -8.75
CA VAL A 59 3.13 13.99 -8.12
C VAL A 59 3.27 14.84 -6.86
N GLY A 60 2.76 14.38 -5.72
CA GLY A 60 2.84 15.20 -4.51
C GLY A 60 2.87 14.48 -3.18
N CYS A 61 2.16 13.35 -3.02
CA CYS A 61 1.89 12.85 -1.67
C CYS A 61 2.06 11.33 -1.51
N CYS A 62 2.63 10.62 -2.50
CA CYS A 62 2.75 9.17 -2.38
C CYS A 62 3.83 8.77 -1.37
N LEU A 63 3.44 8.74 -0.10
CA LEU A 63 4.21 8.30 1.06
C LEU A 63 3.49 7.08 1.67
N PRO A 64 3.74 5.86 1.14
CA PRO A 64 3.05 4.68 1.60
C PRO A 64 3.36 4.36 3.06
N HIS A 65 2.33 4.00 3.81
CA HIS A 65 2.42 3.57 5.20
C HIS A 65 2.08 2.09 5.38
N HIS A 66 1.69 1.43 4.28
CA HIS A 66 1.27 0.04 4.25
C HIS A 66 1.96 -0.66 3.10
N PHE A 67 2.60 -1.79 3.39
CA PHE A 67 3.30 -2.59 2.40
C PHE A 67 2.85 -4.04 2.50
N LEU A 68 2.47 -4.62 1.36
CA LEU A 68 2.28 -6.05 1.19
C LEU A 68 3.55 -6.59 0.54
N ARG A 69 4.37 -7.33 1.27
CA ARG A 69 5.54 -8.01 0.69
C ARG A 69 5.22 -9.46 0.39
N TYR A 70 5.63 -9.90 -0.79
CA TYR A 70 5.34 -11.19 -1.36
C TYR A 70 6.60 -12.02 -1.39
N TYR A 71 6.51 -13.25 -0.89
CA TYR A 71 7.64 -14.17 -0.77
C TYR A 71 7.33 -15.48 -1.47
N ASP A 72 8.32 -16.04 -2.18
CA ASP A 72 8.23 -17.37 -2.77
C ASP A 72 8.38 -18.49 -1.71
N LYS A 73 8.32 -19.76 -2.15
CA LYS A 73 8.49 -20.92 -1.27
C LYS A 73 9.87 -21.01 -0.60
N ALA A 74 10.89 -20.37 -1.18
CA ALA A 74 12.24 -20.30 -0.62
C ALA A 74 12.41 -19.10 0.34
N GLY A 75 11.36 -18.32 0.58
CA GLY A 75 11.39 -17.14 1.44
C GLY A 75 12.03 -15.91 0.77
N ARG A 76 12.26 -15.94 -0.54
CA ARG A 76 12.80 -14.78 -1.28
C ARG A 76 11.68 -13.80 -1.58
N GLN A 77 11.91 -12.52 -1.36
CA GLN A 77 10.96 -11.48 -1.77
C GLN A 77 10.90 -11.43 -3.29
N ILE A 78 9.70 -11.61 -3.85
CA ILE A 78 9.43 -11.55 -5.29
C ILE A 78 8.67 -10.29 -5.69
N GLY A 79 8.09 -9.58 -4.71
CA GLY A 79 7.53 -8.27 -4.95
C GLY A 79 6.95 -7.60 -3.72
N GLU A 80 6.49 -6.38 -3.93
CA GLU A 80 5.90 -5.51 -2.92
C GLU A 80 4.77 -4.71 -3.56
N ILE A 81 3.67 -4.49 -2.83
CA ILE A 81 2.69 -3.45 -3.12
C ILE A 81 2.76 -2.44 -1.98
N ALA A 82 2.93 -1.16 -2.32
CA ALA A 82 2.95 -0.05 -1.39
C ALA A 82 1.65 0.76 -1.53
N ILE A 83 0.99 1.06 -0.42
CA ILE A 83 -0.31 1.73 -0.35
C ILE A 83 -0.23 2.94 0.60
N CYS A 84 -0.78 4.06 0.14
CA CYS A 84 -1.05 5.24 0.96
C CYS A 84 -2.56 5.54 0.95
N PHE A 85 -3.20 5.43 2.11
CA PHE A 85 -4.63 5.74 2.25
C PHE A 85 -4.93 7.25 2.31
N CYS A 86 -3.93 8.10 2.51
CA CYS A 86 -4.12 9.56 2.58
C CYS A 86 -4.35 10.17 1.20
N CYS A 87 -3.61 9.71 0.20
CA CYS A 87 -3.68 10.22 -1.18
C CYS A 87 -4.15 9.17 -2.19
N ALA A 88 -4.64 8.03 -1.72
CA ALA A 88 -5.05 6.88 -2.55
C ALA A 88 -3.96 6.43 -3.55
N CYS A 89 -2.68 6.55 -3.17
CA CYS A 89 -1.59 6.07 -3.99
C CYS A 89 -1.36 4.57 -3.78
N ILE A 90 -1.19 3.84 -4.89
CA ILE A 90 -0.80 2.43 -4.90
C ILE A 90 0.25 2.20 -5.99
N TYR A 91 1.29 1.43 -5.70
CA TYR A 91 2.24 0.97 -6.70
C TYR A 91 2.90 -0.34 -6.29
N GLY A 92 3.44 -1.08 -7.26
CA GLY A 92 4.15 -2.33 -7.03
C GLY A 92 5.62 -2.27 -7.45
N ARG A 93 6.48 -3.04 -6.76
CA ARG A 93 7.90 -3.21 -7.11
C ARG A 93 8.34 -4.67 -6.92
N PRO A 94 8.81 -5.38 -7.97
CA PRO A 94 8.71 -4.99 -9.39
C PRO A 94 7.24 -4.78 -9.81
N GLU A 95 6.97 -4.26 -11.00
CA GLU A 95 5.58 -4.12 -11.44
C GLU A 95 4.88 -5.49 -11.47
N PRO A 96 3.67 -5.61 -10.89
CA PRO A 96 2.90 -6.85 -10.93
C PRO A 96 2.55 -7.25 -12.37
N PRO A 97 2.45 -8.55 -12.68
CA PRO A 97 1.96 -9.00 -13.98
C PRO A 97 0.59 -8.38 -14.31
N GLY A 98 0.47 -7.87 -15.54
CA GLY A 98 -0.71 -7.17 -16.04
C GLY A 98 -0.67 -5.65 -15.89
N VAL A 99 0.27 -5.11 -15.12
CA VAL A 99 0.64 -3.69 -15.18
C VAL A 99 1.58 -3.51 -16.37
N ALA A 100 1.11 -2.86 -17.43
CA ALA A 100 1.89 -2.58 -18.63
C ALA A 100 1.27 -1.42 -19.42
N GLY A 101 2.10 -0.67 -20.16
CA GLY A 101 1.64 0.43 -21.02
C GLY A 101 0.86 1.48 -20.24
N ASN A 102 -0.42 1.64 -20.57
CA ASN A 102 -1.32 2.59 -19.91
C ASN A 102 -2.12 1.94 -18.76
N THR A 103 -1.72 0.80 -18.23
CA THR A 103 -2.40 0.16 -17.10
C THR A 103 -1.61 0.41 -15.82
N ALA A 104 -2.30 0.81 -14.75
CA ALA A 104 -1.74 1.01 -13.43
C ALA A 104 -2.52 0.19 -12.38
N LEU A 105 -1.92 -0.01 -11.21
CA LEU A 105 -2.65 -0.50 -10.06
C LEU A 105 -3.64 0.56 -9.60
N ASP A 106 -4.78 0.09 -9.12
CA ASP A 106 -5.80 0.90 -8.48
C ASP A 106 -6.41 0.13 -7.31
N PHE A 107 -7.12 0.83 -6.44
CA PHE A 107 -7.85 0.20 -5.33
C PHE A 107 -9.00 1.08 -4.86
N ASP A 108 -10.00 0.45 -4.24
CA ASP A 108 -11.04 1.15 -3.49
C ASP A 108 -10.52 1.51 -2.09
N PRO A 109 -10.23 2.79 -1.79
CA PRO A 109 -9.60 3.15 -0.53
C PRO A 109 -10.50 2.89 0.68
N GLU A 110 -11.81 3.13 0.56
CA GLU A 110 -12.73 2.96 1.68
C GLU A 110 -13.00 1.48 1.96
N ALA A 111 -13.19 0.67 0.92
CA ALA A 111 -13.36 -0.77 1.08
C ALA A 111 -12.09 -1.42 1.65
N LEU A 112 -10.91 -1.02 1.18
CA LEU A 112 -9.66 -1.56 1.71
C LEU A 112 -9.37 -1.08 3.13
N LYS A 113 -9.69 0.17 3.48
CA LYS A 113 -9.64 0.67 4.87
C LYS A 113 -10.52 -0.18 5.79
N ALA A 114 -11.74 -0.52 5.37
CA ALA A 114 -12.66 -1.34 6.16
C ALA A 114 -12.07 -2.74 6.43
N VAL A 115 -11.48 -3.38 5.41
CA VAL A 115 -10.78 -4.67 5.55
C VAL A 115 -9.62 -4.55 6.55
N MET A 116 -8.77 -3.54 6.41
CA MET A 116 -7.62 -3.29 7.31
C MET A 116 -8.06 -3.08 8.76
N LYS A 117 -9.10 -2.26 8.99
CA LYS A 117 -9.67 -2.04 10.32
C LYS A 117 -10.21 -3.32 10.94
N GLY A 118 -10.87 -4.17 10.15
CA GLY A 118 -11.36 -5.49 10.61
C GLY A 118 -10.22 -6.41 11.08
N MET A 119 -8.99 -6.22 10.60
CA MET A 119 -7.79 -6.93 11.04
C MET A 119 -7.04 -6.22 12.19
N GLY A 120 -7.59 -5.14 12.75
CA GLY A 120 -6.92 -4.33 13.77
C GLY A 120 -5.76 -3.47 13.23
N VAL A 121 -5.72 -3.24 11.91
CA VAL A 121 -4.66 -2.47 11.25
C VAL A 121 -5.10 -1.00 11.11
N ARG A 122 -4.32 -0.10 11.68
CA ARG A 122 -4.51 1.35 11.57
C ARG A 122 -4.25 1.83 10.13
N THR A 123 -5.04 2.77 9.61
CA THR A 123 -4.96 3.25 8.20
C THR A 123 -4.80 4.76 8.01
N ASP A 124 -4.82 5.52 9.11
CA ASP A 124 -4.84 6.99 9.16
C ASP A 124 -3.48 7.61 9.52
N PHE A 125 -2.38 6.83 9.46
CA PHE A 125 -1.03 7.32 9.78
C PHE A 125 -0.67 8.56 8.96
N GLY A 126 -0.39 9.69 9.62
CA GLY A 126 0.14 10.90 8.97
C GLY A 126 -0.75 11.47 7.86
N CYS A 127 -2.06 11.19 7.89
CA CYS A 127 -3.02 11.74 6.93
C CYS A 127 -3.57 13.10 7.36
N GLU A 128 -2.86 13.83 8.23
CA GLU A 128 -3.23 15.18 8.60
C GLU A 128 -3.30 16.03 7.32
N PRO A 129 -4.38 16.81 7.12
CA PRO A 129 -4.39 17.79 6.04
C PRO A 129 -3.17 18.67 6.22
N ALA A 130 -2.48 19.01 5.12
CA ALA A 130 -1.46 20.05 5.15
C ALA A 130 -2.05 21.21 5.96
N ALA A 131 -1.41 21.54 7.09
CA ALA A 131 -1.94 22.51 8.04
C ALA A 131 -2.45 23.70 7.24
N ALA A 132 -3.76 23.91 7.26
CA ALA A 132 -4.36 25.07 6.61
C ALA A 132 -3.56 26.27 7.10
N ASP A 133 -3.06 27.06 6.14
CA ASP A 133 -2.32 28.29 6.39
C ASP A 133 -2.89 28.97 7.63
N SER A 134 -2.07 29.06 8.68
CA SER A 134 -2.43 29.85 9.85
C SER A 134 -2.81 31.24 9.33
N PRO A 135 -4.06 31.72 9.50
CA PRO A 135 -4.34 33.10 9.17
C PRO A 135 -3.45 33.94 10.07
N GLY A 136 -2.69 34.83 9.43
CA GLY A 136 -1.65 35.64 10.05
C GLY A 136 -2.10 36.30 11.36
N ALA A 137 -1.13 36.36 12.27
CA ALA A 137 -1.14 37.24 13.43
C ALA A 137 -1.31 38.71 13.05
#